data_AF-A0AAN5YSJ1-F1
#
_entry.id   AF-A0AAN5YSJ1-F1
#
_cell.length_a   1.000
_cell.length_b   1.000
_cell.length_c   1.000
_cell.angle_alpha   90.00
_cell.angle_beta   90.00
_cell.angle_gamma   90.00
#
_symmetry.space_group_name_H-M   'P 1'
#
loop_
_entity.id
_entity.type
_entity.pdbx_description
1 polymer ?
#
loop_
_entity_poly.entity_id
_entity_poly.type
_entity_poly.pdbx_seq_one_letter_code
_entity_poly.pdbx_strand_id
1 'polypeptide(L)'
;MSFHQSSQDIHIRQEDGCTLLLANVRDSHGQLIQRKIRLDDHIGNTDGWFIWGGTNFTRTARNISLEHTAYGPKLCAELQTRDGGWSRGLQGIMLSEKIANNDGHLKFLIIRRIGATDLVADARNSSGRRVPNKIRLDDHIGEKKGRLVWGGQNFTHSAGQVSLEQTEHGAIMRAEMNKDGGSANRQELNLSEKIVNFDGQLRVV
;
A
#
# COMPACT_ATOMS: atom_id res chain seq x y z
N MET A 1 9.23 9.31 -9.17
CA MET A 1 10.40 8.55 -9.65
C MET A 1 10.95 7.73 -8.50
N SER A 2 11.37 6.49 -8.73
CA SER A 2 11.98 5.67 -7.67
C SER A 2 13.33 6.25 -7.26
N PHE A 3 13.65 6.24 -5.96
CA PHE A 3 14.84 6.94 -5.45
C PHE A 3 16.14 6.44 -6.08
N HIS A 4 16.24 5.12 -6.31
CA HIS A 4 17.48 4.47 -6.75
C HIS A 4 17.99 4.94 -8.12
N GLN A 5 17.11 5.41 -9.00
CA GLN A 5 17.47 5.94 -10.33
C GLN A 5 18.21 7.28 -10.26
N SER A 6 18.10 7.98 -9.13
CA SER A 6 18.69 9.30 -8.88
C SER A 6 19.55 9.33 -7.63
N SER A 7 19.95 8.16 -7.15
CA SER A 7 20.77 8.02 -5.94
C SER A 7 22.01 7.16 -6.23
N GLN A 8 23.06 7.38 -5.44
CA GLN A 8 24.31 6.65 -5.48
C GLN A 8 24.66 6.13 -4.09
N ASP A 9 25.58 5.16 -4.01
CA ASP A 9 26.07 4.58 -2.76
C ASP A 9 24.92 4.15 -1.82
N ILE A 10 24.00 3.35 -2.37
CA ILE A 10 22.80 2.90 -1.67
C ILE A 10 23.18 1.69 -0.81
N HIS A 11 23.08 1.80 0.50
CA HIS A 11 23.39 0.71 1.42
C HIS A 11 22.50 0.77 2.67
N ILE A 12 22.50 -0.30 3.46
CA ILE A 12 21.80 -0.34 4.75
C ILE A 12 22.80 -0.33 5.90
N ARG A 13 22.36 0.17 7.05
CA ARG A 13 23.09 0.10 8.31
C ARG A 13 22.12 -0.15 9.45
N GLN A 14 22.50 -1.00 10.39
CA GLN A 14 21.74 -1.19 11.62
C GLN A 14 22.30 -0.26 12.70
N GLU A 15 21.43 0.60 13.25
CA GLU A 15 21.74 1.55 14.33
C GLU A 15 20.59 1.47 15.34
N ASP A 16 20.90 1.39 16.64
CA ASP A 16 19.92 1.39 17.74
C ASP A 16 18.78 0.35 17.59
N GLY A 17 19.12 -0.85 17.12
CA GLY A 17 18.16 -1.95 16.92
C GLY A 17 17.18 -1.74 15.77
N CYS A 18 17.46 -0.80 14.87
CA CYS A 18 16.64 -0.45 13.72
C CYS A 18 17.47 -0.50 12.43
N THR A 19 16.82 -0.75 11.29
CA THR A 19 17.51 -0.72 10.00
C THR A 19 17.30 0.63 9.31
N LEU A 20 18.40 1.27 8.95
CA LEU A 20 18.43 2.52 8.17
C LEU A 20 18.88 2.22 6.74
N LEU A 21 18.25 2.89 5.77
CA LEU A 21 18.71 3.00 4.40
C LEU A 21 19.46 4.31 4.24
N LEU A 22 20.66 4.25 3.68
CA LEU A 22 21.52 5.39 3.39
C LEU A 22 21.76 5.48 1.88
N ALA A 23 21.80 6.70 1.36
CA ALA A 23 22.12 6.96 -0.03
C ALA A 23 22.59 8.41 -0.24
N ASN A 24 23.36 8.65 -1.30
CA ASN A 24 23.63 9.97 -1.85
C ASN A 24 22.54 10.31 -2.87
N VAL A 25 21.68 11.26 -2.55
CA VAL A 25 20.43 11.53 -3.28
C VAL A 25 20.55 12.84 -4.05
N ARG A 26 20.26 12.82 -5.35
CA ARG A 26 20.37 13.99 -6.23
C ARG A 26 19.20 14.97 -6.01
N ASP A 27 19.49 16.26 -5.84
CA ASP A 27 18.47 17.32 -5.83
C ASP A 27 18.17 17.89 -7.24
N SER A 28 17.27 18.87 -7.32
CA SER A 28 16.88 19.56 -8.56
C SER A 28 17.99 20.39 -9.18
N HIS A 29 18.97 20.81 -8.38
CA HIS A 29 20.19 21.49 -8.83
C HIS A 29 21.28 20.51 -9.29
N GLY A 30 21.08 19.20 -9.10
CA GLY A 30 22.04 18.15 -9.46
C GLY A 30 23.09 17.84 -8.41
N GLN A 31 23.00 18.43 -7.21
CA GLN A 31 23.87 18.13 -6.09
C GLN A 31 23.48 16.78 -5.46
N LEU A 32 24.49 15.96 -5.14
CA LEU A 32 24.30 14.72 -4.40
C LEU A 32 24.39 15.01 -2.89
N ILE A 33 23.33 14.72 -2.16
CA ILE A 33 23.26 14.97 -0.73
C ILE A 33 23.10 13.65 0.02
N GLN A 34 23.94 13.41 1.02
CA GLN A 34 23.82 12.23 1.86
C GLN A 34 22.54 12.29 2.68
N ARG A 35 21.74 11.23 2.58
CA ARG A 35 20.47 11.06 3.31
C ARG A 35 20.39 9.69 3.92
N LYS A 36 19.65 9.61 5.03
CA LYS A 36 19.24 8.36 5.65
C LYS A 36 17.74 8.37 5.93
N ILE A 37 17.13 7.20 5.85
CA ILE A 37 15.72 7.00 6.19
C ILE A 37 15.57 5.69 6.97
N ARG A 38 14.74 5.70 8.00
CA ARG A 38 14.52 4.53 8.85
C ARG A 38 13.48 3.60 8.24
N LEU A 39 13.87 2.37 7.95
CA LEU A 39 13.00 1.38 7.30
C LEU A 39 11.94 0.84 8.26
N ASP A 40 12.29 0.68 9.54
CA ASP A 40 11.39 0.24 10.61
C ASP A 40 10.15 1.12 10.81
N ASP A 41 10.13 2.34 10.27
CA ASP A 41 8.98 3.24 10.38
C ASP A 41 7.81 2.83 9.47
N HIS A 42 8.09 2.05 8.42
CA HIS A 42 7.10 1.67 7.41
C HIS A 42 7.19 0.20 6.97
N ILE A 43 8.15 -0.55 7.48
CA ILE A 43 8.31 -1.98 7.19
C ILE A 43 8.11 -2.76 8.49
N GLY A 44 7.17 -3.70 8.44
CA GLY A 44 6.91 -4.66 9.50
C GLY A 44 7.14 -6.10 9.05
N ASN A 45 7.01 -7.00 10.01
CA ASN A 45 6.94 -8.43 9.77
C ASN A 45 5.54 -8.93 10.16
N THR A 46 4.81 -9.54 9.22
CA THR A 46 3.54 -10.23 9.50
C THR A 46 3.71 -11.69 9.20
N ASP A 47 3.79 -12.50 10.27
CA ASP A 47 3.96 -13.94 10.18
C ASP A 47 5.05 -14.32 9.16
N GLY A 48 6.30 -13.94 9.39
CA GLY A 48 7.43 -14.29 8.53
C GLY A 48 7.43 -13.64 7.13
N TRP A 49 6.62 -12.62 6.88
CA TRP A 49 6.58 -11.86 5.62
C TRP A 49 6.81 -10.36 5.85
N PHE A 50 7.55 -9.72 4.95
CA PHE A 50 7.65 -8.26 4.94
C PHE A 50 6.29 -7.64 4.59
N ILE A 51 5.92 -6.58 5.31
CA ILE A 51 4.74 -5.78 4.97
C ILE A 51 5.07 -4.29 4.95
N TRP A 52 4.54 -3.58 3.96
CA TRP A 52 4.49 -2.11 3.97
C TRP A 52 3.39 -1.61 4.91
N GLY A 53 3.65 -0.51 5.61
CA GLY A 53 2.74 0.07 6.61
C GLY A 53 2.79 -0.60 7.98
N GLY A 54 3.57 -1.68 8.12
CA GLY A 54 3.96 -2.21 9.42
C GLY A 54 5.09 -1.40 10.05
N THR A 55 5.57 -1.84 11.21
CA THR A 55 6.71 -1.22 11.89
C THR A 55 7.64 -2.25 12.51
N ASN A 56 8.87 -1.83 12.80
CA ASN A 56 9.85 -2.53 13.62
C ASN A 56 10.20 -3.96 13.16
N PHE A 57 10.26 -4.22 11.85
CA PHE A 57 10.61 -5.55 11.33
C PHE A 57 11.96 -6.06 11.87
N THR A 58 12.93 -5.17 12.09
CA THR A 58 14.30 -5.49 12.52
C THR A 58 14.31 -6.35 13.78
N ARG A 59 13.34 -6.15 14.69
CA ARG A 59 13.22 -6.91 15.95
C ARG A 59 12.94 -8.39 15.77
N THR A 60 12.37 -8.78 14.64
CA THR A 60 11.96 -10.15 14.32
C THR A 60 12.59 -10.62 13.01
N ALA A 61 13.72 -10.00 12.65
CA ALA A 61 14.44 -10.27 11.42
C ALA A 61 15.90 -10.64 11.71
N ARG A 62 16.47 -11.50 10.88
CA ARG A 62 17.90 -11.86 10.92
C ARG A 62 18.46 -11.92 9.51
N ASN A 63 19.80 -11.87 9.40
CA ASN A 63 20.50 -11.88 8.11
C ASN A 63 20.01 -10.77 7.16
N ILE A 64 19.75 -9.59 7.72
CA ILE A 64 19.24 -8.43 6.97
C ILE A 64 20.33 -7.92 6.04
N SER A 65 20.04 -7.89 4.75
CA SER A 65 20.96 -7.51 3.68
C SER A 65 20.23 -6.72 2.60
N LEU A 66 20.99 -6.00 1.78
CA LEU A 66 20.47 -5.29 0.62
C LEU A 66 21.03 -5.94 -0.65
N GLU A 67 20.15 -6.44 -1.50
CA GLU A 67 20.49 -7.02 -2.79
C GLU A 67 20.20 -5.99 -3.90
N HIS A 68 21.19 -5.74 -4.76
CA HIS A 68 21.02 -4.84 -5.90
C HIS A 68 20.50 -5.63 -7.11
N THR A 69 19.27 -5.35 -7.52
CA THR A 69 18.62 -6.02 -8.66
C THR A 69 18.41 -5.05 -9.81
N ALA A 70 18.05 -5.58 -10.99
CA ALA A 70 17.68 -4.77 -12.16
C ALA A 70 16.47 -3.83 -11.91
N TYR A 71 15.62 -4.15 -10.92
CA TYR A 71 14.44 -3.38 -10.54
C TYR A 71 14.70 -2.43 -9.35
N GLY A 72 15.95 -2.37 -8.88
CA GLY A 72 16.37 -1.55 -7.75
C GLY A 72 16.77 -2.37 -6.51
N PRO A 73 17.01 -1.69 -5.38
CA PRO A 73 17.48 -2.30 -4.15
C PRO A 73 16.37 -3.11 -3.47
N LYS A 74 16.61 -4.40 -3.28
CA LYS A 74 15.74 -5.36 -2.60
C LYS A 74 16.27 -5.59 -1.18
N LEU A 75 15.45 -5.29 -0.18
CA LEU A 75 15.74 -5.63 1.21
C LEU A 75 15.45 -7.11 1.41
N CYS A 76 16.44 -7.88 1.89
CA CYS A 76 16.32 -9.31 2.13
C CYS A 76 16.58 -9.63 3.60
N ALA A 77 15.77 -10.49 4.20
CA ALA A 77 15.96 -10.98 5.57
C ALA A 77 15.20 -12.28 5.82
N GLU A 78 15.63 -13.05 6.80
CA GLU A 78 14.81 -14.11 7.38
C GLU A 78 13.93 -13.51 8.48
N LEU A 79 12.63 -13.81 8.44
CA LEU A 79 11.63 -13.20 9.32
C LEU A 79 10.97 -14.26 10.19
N GLN A 80 10.75 -13.93 11.46
CA GLN A 80 10.13 -14.83 12.42
C GLN A 80 8.63 -15.00 12.11
N THR A 81 8.15 -16.25 12.13
CA THR A 81 6.73 -16.61 12.01
C THR A 81 6.02 -16.44 13.35
N ARG A 82 4.68 -16.40 13.33
CA ARG A 82 3.86 -16.25 14.54
C ARG A 82 4.06 -17.40 15.53
N ASP A 83 4.37 -18.58 15.02
CA ASP A 83 4.67 -19.78 15.83
C ASP A 83 6.11 -19.77 16.39
N GLY A 84 6.84 -18.66 16.22
CA GLY A 84 8.21 -18.47 16.71
C GLY A 84 9.29 -19.07 15.81
N GLY A 85 8.92 -19.73 14.72
CA GLY A 85 9.82 -20.35 13.75
C GLY A 85 10.43 -19.35 12.76
N TRP A 86 11.35 -19.84 11.92
CA TRP A 86 12.04 -19.06 10.87
C TRP A 86 11.89 -19.70 9.48
N SER A 87 10.90 -20.59 9.34
CA SER A 87 10.81 -21.60 8.27
C SER A 87 10.38 -21.08 6.90
N ARG A 88 10.14 -19.78 6.72
CA ARG A 88 9.80 -19.22 5.40
C ARG A 88 11.01 -18.99 4.50
N GLY A 89 12.23 -19.08 5.04
CA GLY A 89 13.46 -18.81 4.31
C GLY A 89 13.69 -17.31 4.09
N LEU A 90 14.62 -16.97 3.21
CA LEU A 90 14.98 -15.59 2.91
C LEU A 90 13.85 -14.87 2.17
N GLN A 91 13.23 -13.90 2.83
CA GLN A 91 12.21 -13.03 2.24
C GLN A 91 12.87 -11.80 1.64
N GLY A 92 12.16 -11.13 0.73
CA GLY A 92 12.57 -9.79 0.35
C GLY A 92 11.48 -8.89 -0.20
N ILE A 93 11.72 -7.59 -0.11
CA ILE A 93 10.82 -6.52 -0.48
C ILE A 93 11.57 -5.44 -1.24
N MET A 94 10.99 -4.93 -2.34
CA MET A 94 11.64 -3.94 -3.19
C MET A 94 11.47 -2.54 -2.61
N LEU A 95 12.57 -1.92 -2.16
CA LEU A 95 12.52 -0.57 -1.59
C LEU A 95 12.20 0.48 -2.67
N SER A 96 12.49 0.16 -3.93
CA SER A 96 12.18 1.01 -5.08
C SER A 96 10.68 1.24 -5.29
N GLU A 97 9.82 0.36 -4.75
CA GLU A 97 8.35 0.47 -4.87
C GLU A 97 7.76 1.60 -4.03
N LYS A 98 8.30 1.84 -2.83
CA LYS A 98 7.72 2.76 -1.85
C LYS A 98 8.67 3.83 -1.36
N ILE A 99 9.88 3.93 -1.87
CA ILE A 99 10.80 5.02 -1.54
C ILE A 99 11.06 5.84 -2.79
N ALA A 100 10.88 7.16 -2.66
CA ALA A 100 11.15 8.11 -3.71
C ALA A 100 12.18 9.15 -3.27
N ASN A 101 12.85 9.72 -4.27
CA ASN A 101 13.60 10.94 -4.12
C ASN A 101 12.68 12.13 -4.43
N ASN A 102 12.50 13.01 -3.46
CA ASN A 102 11.80 14.28 -3.61
C ASN A 102 12.79 15.43 -3.35
N ASP A 103 13.45 15.88 -4.42
CA ASP A 103 14.39 17.01 -4.41
C ASP A 103 15.53 16.85 -3.40
N GLY A 104 16.27 15.74 -3.48
CA GLY A 104 17.39 15.47 -2.55
C GLY A 104 16.94 14.94 -1.17
N HIS A 105 15.67 14.54 -1.03
CA HIS A 105 15.15 13.94 0.21
C HIS A 105 14.53 12.57 -0.06
N LEU A 106 14.99 11.55 0.67
CA LEU A 106 14.30 10.26 0.72
C LEU A 106 12.96 10.44 1.41
N LYS A 107 11.90 9.98 0.74
CA LYS A 107 10.56 9.92 1.32
C LYS A 107 9.97 8.56 1.05
N PHE A 108 9.30 8.01 2.05
CA PHE A 108 8.33 6.99 1.76
C PHE A 108 7.24 7.62 0.89
N LEU A 109 7.01 7.00 -0.26
CA LEU A 109 5.74 7.08 -0.94
C LEU A 109 4.73 6.49 0.03
N ILE A 110 4.22 7.35 0.89
CA ILE A 110 2.83 7.26 1.28
C ILE A 110 2.16 7.28 -0.09
N ILE A 111 1.77 6.11 -0.63
CA ILE A 111 0.55 6.10 -1.42
C ILE A 111 -0.38 6.77 -0.44
N ARG A 112 -0.65 8.06 -0.67
CA ARG A 112 -1.76 8.72 -0.04
C ARG A 112 -2.87 7.80 -0.46
N ARG A 113 -3.25 6.88 0.43
CA ARG A 113 -4.61 6.38 0.46
C ARG A 113 -5.39 7.64 0.21
N ILE A 114 -6.07 7.71 -0.93
CA ILE A 114 -7.09 8.74 -1.08
C ILE A 114 -7.96 8.46 0.14
N GLY A 115 -7.80 9.29 1.17
CA GLY A 115 -8.18 8.98 2.54
C GLY A 115 -9.69 8.85 2.71
N ALA A 116 -10.41 9.09 1.62
CA ALA A 116 -11.78 8.73 1.42
C ALA A 116 -11.84 7.58 0.40
N THR A 117 -12.00 6.34 0.90
CA THR A 117 -12.84 5.34 0.21
C THR A 117 -14.32 5.65 0.40
N ASP A 118 -14.62 6.89 0.79
CA ASP A 118 -15.97 7.35 0.95
C ASP A 118 -16.58 7.53 -0.43
N LEU A 119 -17.54 6.66 -0.75
CA LEU A 119 -18.48 6.92 -1.81
C LEU A 119 -19.33 8.11 -1.38
N VAL A 120 -19.10 9.26 -2.00
CA VAL A 120 -19.91 10.47 -1.83
C VAL A 120 -20.89 10.56 -3.00
N ALA A 121 -22.18 10.56 -2.69
CA ALA A 121 -23.22 10.63 -3.71
C ALA A 121 -24.50 11.28 -3.18
N ASP A 122 -25.19 12.01 -4.04
CA ASP A 122 -26.52 12.54 -3.73
C ASP A 122 -27.60 11.53 -4.13
N ALA A 123 -28.40 11.09 -3.17
CA ALA A 123 -29.54 10.20 -3.42
C ALA A 123 -30.86 10.97 -3.34
N ARG A 124 -31.81 10.64 -4.21
CA ARG A 124 -33.14 11.27 -4.17
C ARG A 124 -34.04 10.55 -3.18
N ASN A 125 -34.72 11.32 -2.33
CA ASN A 125 -35.81 10.78 -1.51
C ASN A 125 -37.14 10.74 -2.30
N SER A 126 -38.18 10.20 -1.68
CA SER A 126 -39.55 10.12 -2.22
C SER A 126 -40.14 11.48 -2.59
N SER A 127 -39.70 12.57 -1.95
CA SER A 127 -40.10 13.94 -2.28
C SER A 127 -39.28 14.58 -3.42
N GLY A 128 -38.37 13.82 -4.06
CA GLY A 128 -37.50 14.29 -5.14
C GLY A 128 -36.33 15.16 -4.70
N ARG A 129 -36.14 15.38 -3.39
CA ARG A 129 -35.01 16.14 -2.83
C ARG A 129 -33.75 15.29 -2.85
N ARG A 130 -32.63 15.89 -3.25
CA ARG A 130 -31.29 15.29 -3.16
C ARG A 130 -30.78 15.36 -1.73
N VAL A 131 -30.38 14.21 -1.21
CA VAL A 131 -29.81 14.03 0.12
C VAL A 131 -28.35 13.59 -0.06
N PRO A 132 -27.37 14.33 0.49
CA PRO A 132 -25.98 13.95 0.39
C PRO A 132 -25.71 12.72 1.25
N ASN A 133 -25.00 11.75 0.68
CA ASN A 133 -24.62 10.51 1.34
C ASN A 133 -23.11 10.30 1.28
N LYS A 134 -22.60 9.59 2.29
CA LYS A 134 -21.20 9.26 2.44
C LYS A 134 -21.11 7.83 2.99
N ILE A 135 -20.60 6.89 2.20
CA ILE A 135 -20.38 5.50 2.61
C ILE A 135 -18.91 5.17 2.54
N ARG A 136 -18.32 4.80 3.68
CA ARG A 136 -16.94 4.33 3.74
C ARG A 136 -16.85 2.90 3.21
N LEU A 137 -16.32 2.72 2.00
CA LEU A 137 -16.29 1.41 1.35
C LEU A 137 -15.39 0.38 2.06
N ASP A 138 -14.37 0.84 2.80
CA ASP A 138 -13.53 -0.05 3.62
C ASP A 138 -14.30 -0.79 4.71
N ASP A 139 -15.47 -0.30 5.15
CA ASP A 139 -16.25 -0.96 6.20
C ASP A 139 -17.06 -2.16 5.67
N HIS A 140 -17.16 -2.27 4.34
CA HIS A 140 -18.05 -3.22 3.65
C HIS A 140 -17.36 -4.09 2.61
N ILE A 141 -16.15 -3.72 2.17
CA ILE A 141 -15.39 -4.42 1.14
C ILE A 141 -14.07 -4.87 1.73
N GLY A 142 -13.75 -6.15 1.55
CA GLY A 142 -12.46 -6.74 1.88
C GLY A 142 -11.80 -7.40 0.67
N GLU A 143 -10.71 -8.09 0.94
CA GLU A 143 -9.96 -8.85 -0.05
C GLU A 143 -9.89 -10.34 0.36
N LYS A 144 -10.08 -11.22 -0.62
CA LYS A 144 -9.92 -12.67 -0.44
C LYS A 144 -9.25 -13.29 -1.67
N LYS A 145 -8.02 -13.79 -1.49
CA LYS A 145 -7.21 -14.44 -2.54
C LYS A 145 -6.96 -13.54 -3.76
N GLY A 146 -6.67 -12.27 -3.53
CA GLY A 146 -6.43 -11.23 -4.53
C GLY A 146 -7.69 -10.73 -5.23
N ARG A 147 -8.88 -10.97 -4.68
CA ARG A 147 -10.17 -10.53 -5.23
C ARG A 147 -10.95 -9.68 -4.24
N LEU A 148 -11.63 -8.66 -4.74
CA LEU A 148 -12.54 -7.84 -3.92
C LEU A 148 -13.78 -8.66 -3.56
N VAL A 149 -14.21 -8.58 -2.31
CA VAL A 149 -15.40 -9.27 -1.81
C VAL A 149 -16.21 -8.36 -0.88
N TRP A 150 -17.52 -8.43 -1.00
CA TRP A 150 -18.46 -7.80 -0.07
C TRP A 150 -18.47 -8.53 1.28
N GLY A 151 -18.78 -7.79 2.35
CA GLY A 151 -18.86 -8.29 3.72
C GLY A 151 -17.49 -8.49 4.40
N GLY A 152 -16.40 -8.17 3.70
CA GLY A 152 -15.09 -8.01 4.28
C GLY A 152 -14.87 -6.57 4.73
N GLN A 153 -13.66 -6.29 5.20
CA GLN A 153 -13.23 -4.94 5.55
C GLN A 153 -11.86 -4.65 4.97
N ASN A 154 -11.53 -3.36 4.91
CA ASN A 154 -10.16 -2.90 4.79
C ASN A 154 -9.47 -3.33 3.48
N PHE A 155 -10.22 -3.50 2.37
CA PHE A 155 -9.65 -3.92 1.08
C PHE A 155 -8.50 -3.02 0.58
N THR A 156 -8.46 -1.76 1.00
CA THR A 156 -7.36 -0.81 0.71
C THR A 156 -6.01 -1.19 1.32
N HIS A 157 -5.91 -2.25 2.12
CA HIS A 157 -4.61 -2.78 2.56
C HIS A 157 -3.95 -3.61 1.47
N SER A 158 -4.75 -4.25 0.62
CA SER A 158 -4.30 -5.10 -0.49
C SER A 158 -4.45 -4.41 -1.86
N ALA A 159 -5.25 -3.34 -1.94
CA ALA A 159 -5.48 -2.56 -3.15
C ALA A 159 -4.47 -1.40 -3.32
N GLY A 160 -3.96 -1.25 -4.54
CA GLY A 160 -3.17 -0.11 -5.01
C GLY A 160 -4.07 1.03 -5.50
N GLN A 161 -4.04 1.33 -6.80
CA GLN A 161 -4.89 2.38 -7.37
C GLN A 161 -6.35 1.95 -7.35
N VAL A 162 -7.21 2.83 -6.83
CA VAL A 162 -8.67 2.65 -6.81
C VAL A 162 -9.33 3.80 -7.56
N SER A 163 -10.24 3.48 -8.48
CA SER A 163 -11.02 4.46 -9.22
C SER A 163 -12.51 4.09 -9.22
N LEU A 164 -13.37 5.11 -9.17
CA LEU A 164 -14.82 4.95 -9.30
C LEU A 164 -15.26 5.54 -10.64
N GLU A 165 -16.08 4.81 -11.38
CA GLU A 165 -16.62 5.22 -12.66
C GLU A 165 -18.13 4.99 -12.70
N GLN A 166 -18.90 6.00 -13.09
CA GLN A 166 -20.33 5.84 -13.34
C GLN A 166 -20.52 5.31 -14.76
N THR A 167 -21.13 4.13 -14.89
CA THR A 167 -21.44 3.50 -16.17
C THR A 167 -22.95 3.36 -16.37
N GLU A 168 -23.38 2.92 -17.56
CA GLU A 168 -24.77 2.56 -17.83
C GLU A 168 -25.27 1.38 -16.98
N HIS A 169 -24.34 0.53 -16.51
CA HIS A 169 -24.63 -0.62 -15.65
C HIS A 169 -24.52 -0.30 -14.13
N GLY A 170 -24.34 0.97 -13.78
CA GLY A 170 -24.20 1.43 -12.40
C GLY A 170 -22.82 1.97 -12.07
N ALA A 171 -22.58 2.20 -10.78
CA ALA A 171 -21.31 2.70 -10.27
C ALA A 171 -20.31 1.55 -10.15
N ILE A 172 -19.28 1.55 -11.01
CA ILE A 172 -18.24 0.53 -11.04
C ILE A 172 -17.01 1.03 -10.29
N MET A 173 -16.58 0.25 -9.32
CA MET A 173 -15.31 0.43 -8.63
C MET A 173 -14.25 -0.45 -9.28
N ARG A 174 -13.08 0.12 -9.55
CA ARG A 174 -11.94 -0.59 -10.12
C ARG A 174 -10.77 -0.45 -9.16
N ALA A 175 -10.14 -1.57 -8.81
CA ALA A 175 -8.98 -1.58 -7.92
C ALA A 175 -7.88 -2.46 -8.49
N GLU A 176 -6.64 -2.00 -8.41
CA GLU A 176 -5.47 -2.84 -8.71
C GLU A 176 -5.10 -3.63 -7.47
N MET A 177 -5.23 -4.95 -7.50
CA MET A 177 -4.91 -5.81 -6.36
C MET A 177 -3.49 -6.36 -6.50
N ASN A 178 -2.69 -6.22 -5.44
CA ASN A 178 -1.37 -6.84 -5.40
C ASN A 178 -1.53 -8.35 -5.24
N LYS A 179 -0.96 -9.13 -6.16
CA LYS A 179 -0.91 -10.59 -6.06
C LYS A 179 0.48 -11.02 -5.59
N ASP A 180 0.54 -12.05 -4.76
CA ASP A 180 1.80 -12.73 -4.44
C ASP A 180 2.50 -13.13 -5.76
N GLY A 181 3.68 -12.56 -6.01
CA GLY A 181 4.43 -12.75 -7.25
C GLY A 181 4.51 -11.55 -8.20
N GLY A 182 4.01 -10.36 -7.82
CA GLY A 182 4.35 -9.09 -8.49
C GLY A 182 3.51 -8.73 -9.73
N SER A 183 2.52 -9.52 -10.11
CA SER A 183 1.55 -9.16 -11.15
C SER A 183 0.31 -8.54 -10.50
N ALA A 184 0.14 -7.23 -10.66
CA ALA A 184 -1.07 -6.53 -10.24
C ALA A 184 -2.27 -7.04 -11.04
N ASN A 185 -3.33 -7.46 -10.35
CA ASN A 185 -4.55 -7.92 -10.98
C ASN A 185 -5.64 -6.86 -10.83
N ARG A 186 -6.13 -6.33 -11.95
CA ARG A 186 -7.24 -5.36 -11.94
C ARG A 186 -8.52 -6.09 -11.56
N GLN A 187 -9.21 -5.59 -10.54
CA GLN A 187 -10.50 -6.09 -10.08
C GLN A 187 -11.56 -5.03 -10.29
N GLU A 188 -12.76 -5.48 -10.63
CA GLU A 188 -13.93 -4.64 -10.83
C GLU A 188 -15.02 -5.10 -9.87
N LEU A 189 -15.71 -4.15 -9.25
CA LEU A 189 -16.81 -4.41 -8.34
C LEU A 189 -17.93 -3.42 -8.64
N ASN A 190 -19.12 -3.94 -8.95
CA ASN A 190 -20.29 -3.10 -9.16
C ASN A 190 -20.89 -2.71 -7.80
N LEU A 191 -20.82 -1.42 -7.45
CA LEU A 191 -21.37 -0.92 -6.19
C LEU A 191 -22.90 -0.90 -6.19
N SER A 192 -23.53 -0.78 -7.36
CA SER A 192 -24.99 -0.75 -7.49
C SER A 192 -25.66 -2.09 -7.15
N GLU A 193 -24.91 -3.19 -7.10
CA GLU A 193 -25.43 -4.50 -6.67
C GLU A 193 -25.78 -4.53 -5.18
N LYS A 194 -25.10 -3.71 -4.38
CA LYS A 194 -25.10 -3.82 -2.92
C LYS A 194 -25.38 -2.51 -2.22
N ILE A 195 -25.25 -1.39 -2.91
CA ILE A 195 -25.61 -0.07 -2.37
C ILE A 195 -26.97 0.33 -2.93
N VAL A 196 -27.96 0.41 -2.05
CA VAL A 196 -29.34 0.74 -2.39
C VAL A 196 -29.73 2.08 -1.78
N ASN A 197 -30.62 2.79 -2.46
CA ASN A 197 -31.22 4.03 -1.96
C ASN A 197 -32.53 3.73 -1.22
N PHE A 198 -32.56 3.97 0.08
CA PHE A 198 -33.76 3.91 0.91
C PHE A 198 -34.19 5.33 1.31
N ASP A 199 -35.16 5.89 0.57
CA ASP A 199 -35.72 7.23 0.79
C ASP A 199 -34.67 8.37 0.92
N GLY A 200 -33.67 8.36 0.04
CA GLY A 200 -32.58 9.34 0.04
C GLY A 200 -31.40 8.95 0.93
N GLN A 201 -31.44 7.82 1.63
CA GLN A 201 -30.30 7.29 2.38
C GLN A 201 -29.70 6.09 1.64
N LEU A 202 -28.44 6.20 1.23
CA LEU A 202 -27.70 5.08 0.65
C LEU A 202 -27.30 4.11 1.77
N ARG A 203 -27.52 2.81 1.54
CA ARG A 203 -27.21 1.73 2.49
C ARG A 203 -26.63 0.53 1.77
N VAL A 204 -25.72 -0.18 2.44
CA VAL A 204 -25.16 -1.45 1.95
C VAL A 204 -26.05 -2.61 2.42
N VAL A 205 -26.41 -3.56 1.53
CA VAL A 205 -27.34 -4.68 1.80
C VAL A 205 -26.78 -6.08 1.54
#